data_AF-A6ILX9-F1
#
_entry.id   AF-A6ILX9-F1
#
_cell.length_a   1.000
_cell.length_b   1.000
_cell.length_c   1.000
_cell.angle_alpha   90.00
_cell.angle_beta   90.00
_cell.angle_gamma   90.00
#
_symmetry.space_group_name_H-M   'P 1'
#
loop_
_entity.id
_entity.type
_entity.pdbx_description
1 polymer ?
#
loop_
_entity_poly.entity_id
_entity_poly.type
_entity_poly.pdbx_seq_one_letter_code
_entity_poly.pdbx_strand_id
1 'polypeptide(L)'
;MYPPSMIATGSVGAAICGLQQDEEVNALTCDALTELLAKITHTDVDCLKACQEQIEAVLLNSLQQFRQEQHNGSKSVEDPDQATTPTDVRDVDL
;
A
#
# COMPACT_ATOMS: atom_id res chain seq x y z
N MET A 1 -9.40 -1.52 -19.29
CA MET A 1 -8.19 -2.23 -18.83
C MET A 1 -7.04 -1.23 -18.89
N TYR A 2 -6.32 -1.03 -17.79
CA TYR A 2 -5.26 -0.02 -17.71
C TYR A 2 -3.92 -0.58 -18.25
N PRO A 3 -3.20 0.15 -19.13
CA PRO A 3 -1.88 -0.28 -19.58
C PRO A 3 -0.85 -0.18 -18.43
N PRO A 4 0.26 -0.95 -18.48
CA PRO A 4 1.27 -0.94 -17.41
C PRO A 4 1.81 0.46 -17.08
N SER A 5 1.96 1.33 -18.09
CA SER A 5 2.37 2.72 -17.91
C SER A 5 1.37 3.52 -17.06
N MET A 6 0.07 3.37 -17.31
CA MET A 6 -0.98 4.06 -16.56
C MET A 6 -1.08 3.57 -15.12
N ILE A 7 -0.90 2.26 -14.89
CA ILE A 7 -0.85 1.69 -13.54
C ILE A 7 0.35 2.25 -12.77
N ALA A 8 1.52 2.31 -13.41
CA ALA A 8 2.73 2.86 -12.81
C ALA A 8 2.54 4.34 -12.43
N THR A 9 2.02 5.16 -13.34
CA THR A 9 1.78 6.58 -13.08
C THR A 9 0.65 6.83 -12.08
N GLY A 10 -0.42 6.04 -12.13
CA GLY A 10 -1.50 6.10 -11.13
C GLY A 10 -1.01 5.72 -9.73
N SER A 11 -0.08 4.76 -9.64
CA SER A 11 0.57 4.40 -8.37
C SER A 11 1.45 5.53 -7.83
N VAL A 12 2.18 6.23 -8.71
CA VAL A 12 2.98 7.42 -8.33
C VAL A 12 2.08 8.54 -7.84
N GLY A 13 0.96 8.82 -8.53
CA GLY A 13 -0.04 9.80 -8.11
C GLY A 13 -0.61 9.49 -6.73
N ALA A 14 -1.06 8.26 -6.50
CA ALA A 14 -1.58 7.80 -5.20
C ALA A 14 -0.53 7.95 -4.08
N ALA A 15 0.72 7.57 -4.34
CA ALA A 15 1.80 7.66 -3.36
C ALA A 15 2.07 9.12 -2.97
N ILE A 16 2.14 10.02 -3.94
CA ILE A 16 2.42 11.44 -3.69
C ILE A 16 1.25 12.08 -2.93
N CYS A 17 0.00 11.84 -3.35
CA CYS A 17 -1.19 12.27 -2.59
C CYS A 17 -1.15 11.81 -1.13
N GLY A 18 -0.76 10.55 -0.87
CA GLY A 18 -0.69 10.01 0.49
C GLY A 18 0.47 10.53 1.34
N LEU A 19 1.59 10.92 0.71
CA LEU A 19 2.78 11.45 1.39
C LEU A 19 2.70 12.96 1.66
N GLN A 20 1.91 13.70 0.88
CA GLN A 20 1.83 15.16 0.90
C GLN A 20 0.84 15.73 1.95
N GLN A 21 0.77 15.16 3.16
CA GLN A 21 -0.21 15.52 4.19
C GLN A 21 -0.08 16.94 4.78
N ASP A 22 0.95 17.69 4.40
CA ASP A 22 1.15 19.10 4.77
C ASP A 22 1.09 20.02 3.53
N GLU A 23 0.37 21.13 3.69
CA GLU A 23 0.29 22.34 2.86
C GLU A 23 -0.51 22.29 1.52
N GLU A 24 -1.40 23.27 1.37
CA GLU A 24 -2.23 23.60 0.19
C GLU A 24 -1.42 23.75 -1.13
N VAL A 25 -0.13 24.08 -1.02
CA VAL A 25 0.82 24.19 -2.14
C VAL A 25 1.10 22.83 -2.80
N ASN A 26 0.98 21.73 -2.05
CA ASN A 26 1.18 20.39 -2.59
C ASN A 26 0.04 19.94 -3.50
N ALA A 27 -1.20 20.36 -3.24
CA ALA A 27 -2.35 19.97 -4.07
C ALA A 27 -2.19 20.46 -5.52
N LEU A 28 -1.78 21.72 -5.70
CA LEU A 28 -1.47 22.29 -7.02
C LEU A 28 -0.32 21.55 -7.72
N THR A 29 0.66 21.08 -6.94
CA THR A 29 1.80 20.32 -7.45
C THR A 29 1.38 18.91 -7.89
N CYS A 30 0.43 18.30 -7.19
CA CYS A 30 -0.09 16.97 -7.49
C CYS A 30 -0.95 16.96 -8.77
N ASP A 31 -1.80 17.97 -8.95
CA ASP A 31 -2.56 18.14 -10.20
C ASP A 31 -1.63 18.38 -11.40
N ALA A 32 -0.65 19.28 -11.26
CA ALA A 32 0.33 19.55 -12.32
C ALA A 32 1.16 18.30 -12.68
N LEU A 33 1.52 17.48 -11.68
CA LEU A 33 2.21 16.23 -11.92
C LEU A 33 1.32 15.21 -12.65
N THR A 34 0.05 15.11 -12.27
CA THR A 34 -0.90 14.20 -12.92
C THR A 34 -1.09 14.58 -14.39
N GLU A 35 -1.22 15.88 -14.70
CA GLU A 35 -1.27 16.38 -16.08
C GLU A 35 0.01 16.07 -16.86
N LEU A 36 1.19 16.25 -16.24
CA LEU A 36 2.47 15.94 -16.86
C LEU A 36 2.60 14.44 -17.17
N LEU A 37 2.24 13.57 -16.22
CA LEU A 37 2.30 12.12 -16.39
C LEU A 37 1.35 11.65 -17.48
N ALA A 38 0.12 12.17 -17.51
CA ALA A 38 -0.86 11.90 -18.56
C ALA A 38 -0.31 12.26 -19.95
N LYS A 39 0.37 13.40 -20.06
CA LYS A 39 1.04 13.81 -21.29
C LYS A 39 2.18 12.87 -21.69
N ILE A 40 3.03 12.46 -20.75
CA ILE A 40 4.16 11.54 -20.99
C ILE A 40 3.65 10.18 -21.49
N THR A 41 2.62 9.63 -20.86
CA THR A 41 2.08 8.30 -21.18
C THR A 41 1.06 8.31 -22.31
N HIS A 42 0.73 9.49 -22.84
CA HIS A 42 -0.30 9.70 -23.86
C HIS A 42 -1.67 9.15 -23.41
N THR A 43 -2.02 9.46 -22.17
CA THR A 43 -3.30 9.09 -21.57
C THR A 43 -4.14 10.31 -21.27
N ASP A 44 -5.45 10.11 -21.22
CA ASP A 44 -6.37 11.12 -20.73
C ASP A 44 -6.21 11.34 -19.22
N VAL A 45 -6.32 12.59 -18.78
CA VAL A 45 -6.11 12.99 -17.37
C VAL A 45 -7.19 12.39 -16.47
N ASP A 46 -8.45 12.39 -16.91
CA ASP A 46 -9.56 11.84 -16.13
C ASP A 46 -9.43 10.32 -16.01
N CYS A 47 -8.98 9.66 -17.08
CA CYS A 47 -8.66 8.23 -17.05
C CYS A 47 -7.53 7.89 -16.08
N LEU A 48 -6.50 8.74 -16.00
CA LEU A 48 -5.39 8.58 -15.06
C LEU A 48 -5.84 8.79 -13.61
N LYS A 49 -6.67 9.81 -13.35
CA LYS A 49 -7.29 10.06 -12.03
C LYS A 49 -8.17 8.89 -11.60
N ALA A 50 -9.03 8.38 -12.50
CA ALA A 50 -9.84 7.19 -12.21
C ALA A 50 -8.97 5.94 -11.92
N CYS A 51 -7.83 5.80 -12.61
CA CYS A 51 -6.89 4.72 -12.32
C CYS A 51 -6.28 4.87 -10.93
N GLN A 52 -5.88 6.09 -10.55
CA GLN A 52 -5.38 6.39 -9.21
C GLN A 52 -6.42 6.05 -8.12
N GLU A 53 -7.64 6.54 -8.25
CA GLU A 53 -8.73 6.27 -7.29
C GLU A 53 -8.99 4.76 -7.13
N GLN A 54 -8.92 4.01 -8.23
CA GLN A 54 -9.07 2.56 -8.19
C GLN A 54 -7.90 1.88 -7.43
N ILE A 55 -6.67 2.34 -7.60
CA ILE A 55 -5.50 1.85 -6.87
C ILE A 55 -5.66 2.11 -5.37
N GLU A 56 -6.09 3.32 -5.00
CA GLU A 56 -6.34 3.69 -3.60
C GLU A 56 -7.46 2.83 -2.99
N ALA A 57 -8.56 2.61 -3.71
CA ALA A 57 -9.65 1.74 -3.27
C ALA A 57 -9.18 0.29 -3.04
N VAL A 58 -8.38 -0.27 -3.96
CA VAL A 58 -7.81 -1.62 -3.81
C VAL A 58 -6.86 -1.69 -2.62
N LEU A 59 -6.02 -0.67 -2.42
CA LEU A 59 -5.12 -0.59 -1.27
C LEU A 59 -5.90 -0.56 0.05
N LEU A 60 -6.94 0.26 0.15
CA LEU A 60 -7.80 0.34 1.34
C LEU A 60 -8.46 -1.00 1.67
N ASN A 61 -9.01 -1.68 0.66
CA ASN A 61 -9.59 -3.01 0.82
C ASN A 61 -8.55 -4.04 1.28
N SER A 62 -7.35 -4.01 0.69
CA SER A 62 -6.24 -4.91 1.05
C SER A 62 -5.81 -4.72 2.51
N LEU A 63 -5.71 -3.47 2.97
CA LEU A 63 -5.38 -3.15 4.37
C LEU A 63 -6.50 -3.54 5.35
N GLN A 64 -7.76 -3.46 4.93
CA GLN A 64 -8.89 -3.94 5.74
C GLN A 64 -8.89 -5.47 5.84
N GLN A 65 -8.69 -6.17 4.72
CA GLN A 65 -8.58 -7.63 4.69
C GLN A 65 -7.43 -8.11 5.56
N PHE A 66 -6.23 -7.53 5.43
CA PHE A 66 -5.08 -7.88 6.26
C PHE A 66 -5.37 -7.72 7.76
N ARG A 67 -6.08 -6.66 8.16
CA ARG A 67 -6.51 -6.47 9.56
C ARG A 67 -7.51 -7.53 10.04
N GLN A 68 -8.43 -7.96 9.17
CA GLN A 68 -9.38 -9.02 9.50
C GLN A 68 -8.69 -10.38 9.65
N GLU A 69 -7.74 -10.70 8.77
CA GLU A 69 -6.95 -11.93 8.84
C GLU A 69 -6.11 -12.00 10.13
N GLN A 70 -5.48 -10.89 10.54
CA GLN A 70 -4.80 -10.76 11.83
C GLN A 70 -5.73 -11.02 13.04
N HIS A 71 -6.92 -10.43 13.01
CA HIS A 71 -7.89 -10.59 14.10
C HIS A 71 -8.49 -12.00 14.16
N ASN A 72 -8.67 -12.67 13.01
CA ASN A 72 -9.22 -14.03 12.93
C ASN A 72 -8.16 -15.13 13.11
N GLY A 73 -6.88 -14.84 12.84
CA GLY A 73 -5.75 -15.71 13.13
C GLY A 73 -5.34 -15.76 14.62
N SER A 74 -5.87 -14.85 15.44
CA SER A 74 -5.56 -14.76 16.88
C SER A 74 -6.46 -15.64 17.77
N LYS A 75 -7.25 -16.56 17.19
CA LYS A 75 -8.02 -17.58 17.94
C LYS A 75 -7.82 -18.97 17.34
N SER A 76 -6.60 -19.46 17.31
CA SER A 76 -6.37 -20.90 17.36
C SER A 76 -5.01 -21.21 17.97
N VAL A 77 -5.09 -21.91 19.10
CA VAL A 77 -4.07 -22.73 19.74
C VAL A 77 -2.98 -21.98 20.53
N GLU A 78 -3.10 -22.06 21.85
CA GLU A 78 -1.97 -22.09 22.75
C GLU A 78 -1.02 -23.22 22.31
N ASP A 79 0.10 -22.89 21.69
CA ASP A 79 1.31 -23.72 21.75
C ASP A 79 2.52 -22.76 21.67
N PRO A 80 3.40 -22.72 22.70
CA PRO A 80 4.57 -21.87 22.66
C PRO A 80 5.59 -22.46 21.70
N ASP A 81 5.50 -22.13 20.41
CA ASP A 81 6.56 -22.39 19.44
C ASP A 81 7.70 -21.38 19.66
N GLN A 82 8.38 -21.57 20.78
CA GLN A 82 9.66 -20.99 21.12
C GLN A 82 10.66 -21.41 20.03
N ALA A 83 11.02 -20.46 19.15
CA ALA A 83 12.05 -20.63 18.14
C ALA A 83 13.34 -21.15 18.81
N THR A 84 13.54 -22.46 18.78
CA THR A 84 14.69 -23.10 19.38
C THR A 84 15.82 -22.99 18.37
N THR A 85 16.56 -21.88 18.46
CA THR A 85 17.88 -21.86 17.85
C THR A 85 18.74 -22.94 18.52
N PRO A 86 19.63 -23.63 17.80
CA PRO A 86 20.29 -24.87 18.25
C PRO A 86 21.21 -24.75 19.49
N THR A 87 21.23 -23.61 20.16
CA THR A 87 22.05 -23.31 21.35
C THR A 87 21.24 -22.99 22.59
N ASP A 88 19.92 -23.20 22.60
CA ASP A 88 19.11 -22.96 23.80
C ASP A 88 19.33 -24.10 24.83
N VAL A 89 20.33 -23.91 25.68
CA VAL A 89 20.69 -24.82 26.77
C VAL A 89 19.67 -24.60 27.89
N ARG A 90 18.77 -25.55 28.12
CA ARG A 90 17.86 -25.48 29.27
C ARG A 90 18.66 -25.84 30.52
N ASP A 91 18.73 -24.92 31.48
CA ASP A 91 19.36 -25.16 32.78
C ASP A 91 18.82 -26.45 33.42
N VAL A 92 19.72 -27.27 33.94
CA VAL A 92 19.40 -28.51 34.65
C VAL A 92 19.24 -28.14 36.12
N ASP A 93 18.01 -28.16 36.63
CA ASP A 93 17.76 -28.05 38.07
C ASP A 93 18.32 -29.29 38.78
N LEU A 94 19.12 -29.05 39.83
CA LEU A 94 19.81 -30.07 40.65
C LEU A 94 18.92 -30.59 41.79
#